data_AF-A0A511XJR9-F1
#
_entry.id   AF-A0A511XJR9-F1
#
_cell.length_a   1.000
_cell.length_b   1.000
_cell.length_c   1.000
_cell.angle_alpha   90.00
_cell.angle_beta   90.00
_cell.angle_gamma   90.00
#
_symmetry.space_group_name_H-M   'P 1'
#
loop_
_entity.id
_entity.type
_entity.pdbx_description
1 polymer ?
#
loop_
_entity_poly.entity_id
_entity_poly.type
_entity_poly.pdbx_seq_one_letter_code
_entity_poly.pdbx_strand_id
1 'polypeptide(L)'
;MKHLLTQFSARMEKQMTSAEAIAADAQKKARAIADGFGHRLPVKQIFHRLARLLSVTERMARSIYYGESLNLPAHVYLRLVSEYRSTIRRLEEKARHEAEIYRALSKEWDDACERDFSDGALRASGSEQRGSSRKPFIFGPDRRG
;
A
#
# COMPACT_ATOMS: atom_id res chain seq x y z
N MET A 1 25.96 -4.10 27.36
CA MET A 1 24.61 -3.95 26.74
C MET A 1 23.96 -2.58 26.98
N LYS A 2 24.02 -1.97 28.18
CA LYS A 2 23.41 -0.65 28.45
C LYS A 2 23.95 0.49 27.55
N HIS A 3 25.24 0.49 27.26
CA HIS A 3 25.90 1.52 26.43
C HIS A 3 25.45 1.56 24.95
N LEU A 4 25.07 0.40 24.39
CA LEU A 4 24.56 0.31 23.02
C LEU A 4 23.14 0.88 22.93
N LEU A 5 22.31 0.62 23.94
CA LEU A 5 20.96 1.21 24.03
C LEU A 5 21.03 2.73 24.19
N THR A 6 22.00 3.25 24.96
CA THR A 6 22.20 4.70 25.11
C THR A 6 22.70 5.36 23.83
N GLN A 7 23.64 4.74 23.10
CA GLN A 7 24.09 5.25 21.79
C GLN A 7 23.00 5.17 20.73
N PHE A 8 22.18 4.12 20.74
CA PHE A 8 21.06 3.98 19.80
C PHE A 8 19.95 4.99 20.11
N SER A 9 19.64 5.20 21.39
CA SER A 9 18.73 6.24 21.88
C SER A 9 19.22 7.62 21.49
N ALA A 10 20.49 7.96 21.76
CA ALA A 10 21.06 9.27 21.42
C ALA A 10 21.16 9.50 19.89
N ARG A 11 21.33 8.43 19.11
CA ARG A 11 21.33 8.49 17.64
C ARG A 11 19.92 8.66 17.08
N MET A 12 18.92 8.02 17.68
CA MET A 12 17.50 8.20 17.36
C MET A 12 17.00 9.59 17.77
N GLU A 13 17.40 10.07 18.95
CA GLU A 13 17.15 11.45 19.38
C GLU A 13 17.79 12.42 18.40
N LYS A 14 19.07 12.26 18.02
CA LYS A 14 19.71 13.12 16.98
C LYS A 14 19.01 13.09 15.62
N GLN A 15 18.38 11.98 15.22
CA GLN A 15 17.60 11.90 13.99
C GLN A 15 16.20 12.53 14.13
N MET A 16 15.64 12.61 15.34
CA MET A 16 14.34 13.24 15.63
C MET A 16 14.43 14.67 16.17
N THR A 17 15.62 15.20 16.50
CA THR A 17 15.79 16.51 17.16
C THR A 17 15.75 17.72 16.22
N SER A 18 15.85 17.52 14.91
CA SER A 18 15.68 18.63 13.97
C SER A 18 14.17 18.87 13.77
N ALA A 19 13.73 20.12 13.99
CA ALA A 19 12.37 20.54 13.71
C ALA A 19 11.96 20.23 12.25
N GLU A 20 12.92 20.20 11.33
CA GLU A 20 12.71 19.83 9.93
C GLU A 20 12.42 18.33 9.78
N ALA A 21 13.09 17.46 10.55
CA ALA A 21 12.81 16.03 10.55
C ALA A 21 11.40 15.73 11.07
N ILE A 22 10.98 16.44 12.14
CA ILE A 22 9.61 16.33 12.68
C ILE A 22 8.60 16.85 11.65
N ALA A 23 8.88 17.97 10.98
CA ALA A 23 8.00 18.52 9.95
C ALA A 23 7.87 17.58 8.75
N ALA A 24 8.97 16.99 8.27
CA ALA A 24 8.98 16.03 7.18
C ALA A 24 8.22 14.74 7.53
N ASP A 25 8.40 14.22 8.75
CA ASP A 25 7.66 13.04 9.22
C ASP A 25 6.16 13.35 9.39
N ALA A 26 5.81 14.50 9.97
CA ALA A 26 4.43 14.95 10.08
C ALA A 26 3.79 15.12 8.70
N GLN A 27 4.51 15.70 7.74
CA GLN A 27 4.06 15.82 6.35
C GLN A 27 3.77 14.45 5.73
N LYS A 28 4.70 13.50 5.87
CA LYS A 28 4.55 12.15 5.33
C LYS A 28 3.30 11.46 5.90
N LYS A 29 3.08 11.55 7.21
CA LYS A 29 1.89 10.97 7.87
C LYS A 29 0.60 11.66 7.43
N ALA A 30 0.60 12.99 7.35
CA ALA A 30 -0.58 13.74 6.92
C ALA A 30 -0.99 13.41 5.48
N ARG A 31 -0.02 13.25 4.57
CA ARG A 31 -0.28 12.80 3.20
C ARG A 31 -0.85 11.39 3.14
N ALA A 32 -0.26 10.45 3.88
CA ALA A 32 -0.78 9.08 3.93
C ALA A 32 -2.22 9.00 4.48
N ILE A 33 -2.57 9.83 5.48
CA ILE A 33 -3.95 9.93 5.97
C ILE A 33 -4.86 10.53 4.87
N ALA A 34 -4.40 11.58 4.18
CA ALA A 34 -5.16 12.21 3.10
C ALA A 34 -5.45 11.25 1.95
N ASP A 35 -4.49 10.40 1.58
CA ASP A 35 -4.67 9.36 0.56
C ASP A 35 -5.79 8.37 0.96
N GLY A 36 -5.94 8.13 2.27
CA GLY A 36 -7.00 7.30 2.83
C GLY A 36 -8.41 7.91 2.78
N PHE A 37 -8.57 9.21 2.50
CA PHE A 37 -9.89 9.85 2.46
C PHE A 37 -10.72 9.51 1.22
N GLY A 38 -10.09 8.97 0.17
CA GLY A 38 -10.73 8.60 -1.09
C GLY A 38 -10.12 9.32 -2.30
N HIS A 39 -10.26 8.71 -3.47
CA HIS A 39 -9.68 9.24 -4.70
C HIS A 39 -10.37 10.53 -5.17
N ARG A 40 -9.56 11.47 -5.71
CA ARG A 40 -9.99 12.72 -6.36
C ARG A 40 -10.67 13.75 -5.45
N LEU A 41 -10.37 13.76 -4.15
CA LEU A 41 -10.83 14.86 -3.30
C LEU A 41 -10.10 16.17 -3.65
N PRO A 42 -10.83 17.30 -3.77
CA PRO A 42 -10.18 18.59 -3.96
C PRO A 42 -9.35 18.95 -2.73
N VAL A 43 -8.19 19.57 -2.95
CA VAL A 43 -7.20 19.88 -1.90
C VAL A 43 -7.82 20.65 -0.71
N LYS A 44 -8.78 21.53 -0.97
CA LYS A 44 -9.51 22.25 0.08
C LYS A 44 -10.28 21.32 1.03
N GLN A 45 -10.92 20.27 0.50
CA GLN A 45 -11.63 19.29 1.33
C GLN A 45 -10.64 18.42 2.12
N ILE A 46 -9.46 18.13 1.56
CA ILE A 46 -8.39 17.43 2.28
C ILE A 46 -7.98 18.24 3.51
N PHE A 47 -7.71 19.54 3.37
CA PHE A 47 -7.36 20.42 4.48
C PHE A 47 -8.47 20.52 5.52
N HIS A 48 -9.72 20.65 5.07
CA HIS A 48 -10.87 20.70 5.98
C HIS A 48 -11.00 19.42 6.81
N ARG A 49 -10.83 18.24 6.18
CA ARG A 49 -10.88 16.96 6.87
C ARG A 49 -9.69 16.76 7.82
N LEU A 50 -8.47 17.09 7.39
CA LEU A 50 -7.29 17.05 8.25
C LEU A 50 -7.43 17.99 9.45
N ALA A 51 -7.94 19.20 9.23
CA ALA A 51 -8.19 20.19 10.27
C ALA A 51 -9.15 19.66 11.33
N ARG A 52 -10.27 19.07 10.91
CA ARG A 52 -11.25 18.44 11.82
C ARG A 52 -10.65 17.26 12.57
N LEU A 53 -9.97 16.37 11.87
CA LEU A 53 -9.37 15.14 12.41
C LEU A 53 -8.31 15.46 13.48
N LEU A 54 -7.46 16.45 13.21
CA LEU A 54 -6.42 16.87 14.15
C LEU A 54 -6.92 17.89 15.19
N SER A 55 -8.14 18.41 15.02
CA SER A 55 -8.71 19.55 15.77
C SER A 55 -7.81 20.79 15.73
N VAL A 56 -7.39 21.17 14.53
CA VAL A 56 -6.51 22.30 14.25
C VAL A 56 -7.18 23.24 13.24
N THR A 57 -6.62 24.44 13.06
CA THR A 57 -7.09 25.35 12.02
C THR A 57 -6.74 24.82 10.63
N GLU A 58 -7.53 25.17 9.61
CA GLU A 58 -7.23 24.80 8.21
C GLU A 58 -5.85 25.31 7.75
N ARG A 59 -5.43 26.48 8.25
CA ARG A 59 -4.09 27.01 8.00
C ARG A 59 -3.00 26.08 8.55
N MET A 60 -3.16 25.59 9.78
CA MET A 60 -2.20 24.67 10.38
C MET A 60 -2.21 23.31 9.66
N ALA A 61 -3.37 22.80 9.30
CA ALA A 61 -3.49 21.56 8.52
C ALA A 61 -2.80 21.67 7.15
N ARG A 62 -2.98 22.80 6.44
CA ARG A 62 -2.30 23.09 5.17
C ARG A 62 -0.78 23.08 5.33
N SER A 63 -0.31 23.75 6.37
CA SER A 63 1.12 23.92 6.62
C SER A 63 1.79 22.58 6.98
N ILE A 64 1.13 21.74 7.79
CA ILE A 64 1.53 20.33 8.04
C ILE A 64 1.56 19.53 6.73
N TYR A 65 0.54 19.68 5.87
CA TYR A 65 0.44 18.93 4.61
C TYR A 65 1.54 19.30 3.59
N TYR A 66 1.93 20.57 3.56
CA TYR A 66 3.03 21.04 2.70
C TYR A 66 4.41 20.88 3.34
N GLY A 67 4.50 20.49 4.62
CA GLY A 67 5.77 20.32 5.32
C GLY A 67 6.47 21.65 5.60
N GLU A 68 5.71 22.73 5.71
CA GLU A 68 6.22 24.03 6.13
C GLU A 68 6.77 23.93 7.56
N SER A 69 7.86 24.66 7.84
CA SER A 69 8.46 24.70 9.18
C SER A 69 7.53 25.40 10.15
N LEU A 70 6.79 24.60 10.93
CA LEU A 70 5.94 25.07 12.01
C LEU A 70 6.44 24.53 13.35
N ASN A 71 6.27 25.35 14.39
CA ASN A 71 6.25 24.88 15.76
C ASN A 71 5.01 24.02 15.96
N LEU A 72 5.12 22.73 15.64
CA LEU A 72 4.04 21.77 15.78
C LEU A 72 3.86 21.42 17.26
N PRO A 73 2.71 21.71 17.88
CA PRO A 73 2.48 21.33 19.27
C PRO A 73 2.53 19.81 19.43
N ALA A 74 3.16 19.33 20.51
CA ALA A 74 3.34 17.90 20.75
C ALA A 74 2.00 17.12 20.72
N HIS A 75 0.92 17.69 21.27
CA HIS A 75 -0.40 17.04 21.27
C HIS A 75 -0.98 16.86 19.86
N VAL A 76 -0.69 17.79 18.92
CA VAL A 76 -1.11 17.68 17.51
C VAL A 76 -0.32 16.57 16.83
N TYR A 77 0.99 16.52 17.05
CA TYR A 77 1.85 15.47 16.49
C TYR A 77 1.46 14.07 16.99
N LEU A 78 1.20 13.91 18.29
CA LEU A 78 0.76 12.64 18.86
C LEU A 78 -0.58 12.18 18.28
N ARG A 79 -1.52 13.11 18.10
CA ARG A 79 -2.81 12.81 17.45
C ARG A 79 -2.61 12.38 15.99
N LEU A 80 -1.76 13.08 15.25
CA LEU A 80 -1.40 12.71 13.89
C LEU A 80 -0.81 11.30 13.80
N VAL A 81 0.07 10.93 14.73
CA VAL A 81 0.64 9.57 14.80
C VAL A 81 -0.44 8.52 15.08
N SER A 82 -1.37 8.81 16.01
CA SER A 82 -2.49 7.91 16.33
C SER A 82 -3.37 7.66 15.10
N GLU A 83 -3.78 8.73 14.42
CA GLU A 83 -4.63 8.65 13.24
C GLU A 83 -3.92 7.97 12.06
N TYR A 84 -2.62 8.22 11.89
CA TYR A 84 -1.81 7.53 10.91
C TYR A 84 -1.81 6.01 11.14
N ARG A 85 -1.59 5.56 12.38
CA ARG A 85 -1.64 4.13 12.74
C ARG A 85 -3.01 3.51 12.47
N SER A 86 -4.09 4.24 12.80
CA SER A 86 -5.46 3.81 12.50
C SER A 86 -5.69 3.65 10.99
N THR A 87 -5.19 4.61 10.20
CA THR A 87 -5.30 4.60 8.73
C THR A 87 -4.56 3.39 8.14
N ILE A 88 -3.32 3.14 8.57
CA ILE A 88 -2.55 1.98 8.10
C ILE A 88 -3.25 0.67 8.44
N ARG A 89 -3.78 0.50 9.66
CA ARG A 89 -4.53 -0.70 10.04
C ARG A 89 -5.73 -0.95 9.12
N ARG A 90 -6.51 0.09 8.80
CA ARG A 90 -7.64 -0.03 7.87
C ARG A 90 -7.20 -0.42 6.45
N LEU A 91 -6.06 0.10 6.00
CA LEU A 91 -5.50 -0.27 4.69
C LEU A 91 -5.00 -1.72 4.69
N GLU A 92 -4.36 -2.17 5.76
CA GLU A 92 -3.95 -3.56 5.94
C GLU A 92 -5.14 -4.52 5.95
N GLU A 93 -6.22 -4.17 6.65
CA GLU A 93 -7.45 -4.96 6.68
C GLU A 93 -8.09 -5.07 5.29
N LYS A 94 -8.16 -3.96 4.54
CA LYS A 94 -8.63 -3.98 3.15
C LYS A 94 -7.77 -4.85 2.25
N ALA A 95 -6.45 -4.72 2.34
CA ALA A 95 -5.52 -5.53 1.56
C ALA A 95 -5.63 -7.02 1.89
N ARG A 96 -5.84 -7.38 3.17
CA ARG A 96 -6.11 -8.76 3.57
C ARG A 96 -7.40 -9.29 2.96
N HIS A 97 -8.47 -8.51 3.04
CA HIS A 97 -9.75 -8.90 2.47
C HIS A 97 -9.68 -9.08 0.94
N GLU A 98 -9.00 -8.18 0.23
CA GLU A 98 -8.76 -8.32 -1.21
C GLU A 98 -7.94 -9.59 -1.51
N ALA A 99 -6.88 -9.87 -0.74
CA ALA A 99 -6.09 -11.08 -0.89
C ALA A 99 -6.91 -12.36 -0.64
N GLU A 100 -7.86 -12.34 0.29
CA GLU A 100 -8.79 -13.45 0.54
C GLU A 100 -9.72 -13.68 -0.66
N ILE A 101 -10.26 -12.61 -1.25
CA ILE A 101 -11.07 -12.68 -2.48
C ILE A 101 -10.25 -13.30 -3.61
N TYR A 102 -9.02 -12.82 -3.83
CA TYR A 102 -8.16 -13.36 -4.88
C TYR A 102 -7.80 -14.83 -4.63
N ARG A 103 -7.58 -15.24 -3.38
CA ARG A 103 -7.35 -16.65 -3.04
C ARG A 103 -8.58 -17.51 -3.32
N ALA A 104 -9.78 -17.02 -2.98
CA ALA A 104 -11.02 -17.72 -3.27
C ALA A 104 -11.23 -17.88 -4.78
N LEU A 105 -11.06 -16.81 -5.54
CA LEU A 105 -11.13 -16.83 -7.01
C LEU A 105 -10.08 -17.75 -7.63
N SER A 106 -8.84 -17.72 -7.15
CA SER A 106 -7.78 -18.62 -7.62
C SER A 106 -8.17 -20.08 -7.41
N LYS A 107 -8.71 -20.41 -6.23
CA LYS A 107 -9.16 -21.76 -5.93
C LYS A 107 -10.31 -22.20 -6.84
N GLU A 108 -11.28 -21.33 -7.12
CA GLU A 108 -12.36 -21.62 -8.06
C GLU A 108 -11.84 -21.90 -9.47
N TRP A 109 -10.81 -21.17 -9.91
CA TRP A 109 -10.15 -21.40 -11.19
C TRP A 109 -9.39 -22.74 -11.21
N ASP A 110 -8.64 -23.05 -10.16
CA ASP A 110 -7.93 -24.32 -10.02
C ASP A 110 -8.92 -25.50 -10.04
N ASP A 111 -10.02 -25.41 -9.29
CA ASP A 111 -11.09 -26.41 -9.24
C ASP A 111 -11.81 -26.58 -10.59
N ALA A 112 -11.92 -25.51 -11.40
CA ALA A 112 -12.50 -25.56 -12.74
C ALA A 112 -11.55 -26.24 -13.73
N CYS A 113 -10.26 -25.89 -13.70
CA CYS A 113 -9.26 -26.55 -14.52
C CYS A 113 -9.13 -28.05 -14.17
N GLU A 114 -9.15 -28.43 -12.90
CA GLU A 114 -9.10 -29.84 -12.50
C GLU A 114 -10.32 -30.64 -12.99
N ARG A 115 -11.53 -30.05 -13.02
CA ARG A 115 -12.72 -30.71 -13.58
C ARG A 115 -12.63 -30.93 -15.08
N ASP A 116 -12.14 -29.95 -15.84
CA ASP A 116 -11.95 -30.05 -17.29
C ASP A 116 -10.93 -31.14 -17.67
N PHE A 117 -9.94 -31.40 -16.82
CA PHE A 117 -8.99 -32.51 -17.00
C PHE A 117 -9.48 -33.86 -16.45
N SER A 118 -10.38 -33.89 -15.45
CA SER A 118 -10.85 -35.16 -14.86
C SER A 118 -12.00 -35.82 -15.65
N ASP A 119 -12.84 -35.05 -16.36
CA ASP A 119 -13.98 -35.60 -17.12
C ASP A 119 -13.62 -36.01 -18.58
N GLY A 120 -12.39 -35.72 -19.01
CA GLY A 120 -11.89 -36.05 -20.36
C GLY A 120 -10.67 -36.97 -20.42
N ALA A 121 -9.89 -37.14 -19.34
CA ALA A 121 -8.57 -37.78 -19.42
C ALA A 121 -8.50 -39.25 -19.00
N LEU A 122 -9.63 -39.97 -18.89
CA LEU A 122 -9.67 -41.41 -18.58
C LEU A 122 -10.46 -42.27 -19.59
N ARG A 123 -10.75 -41.74 -20.78
CA ARG A 123 -11.33 -42.52 -21.90
C ARG A 123 -10.53 -42.47 -23.21
N ALA A 124 -9.21 -42.36 -23.11
CA ALA A 124 -8.33 -42.51 -24.26
C ALA A 124 -7.06 -43.32 -23.92
N SER A 125 -7.22 -44.53 -23.37
CA SER A 125 -6.20 -45.58 -23.50
C SER A 125 -6.75 -46.69 -24.41
N GLY A 126 -6.90 -46.35 -25.69
CA GLY A 126 -7.22 -47.29 -26.75
C GLY A 126 -6.67 -46.74 -28.06
N SER A 127 -5.72 -47.48 -28.65
CA SER A 127 -5.06 -47.28 -29.95
C SER A 127 -4.11 -46.07 -30.11
N GLU A 128 -2.82 -46.36 -29.93
CA GLU A 128 -1.76 -46.31 -30.96
C GLU A 128 -1.62 -45.15 -31.97
N GLN A 129 -0.35 -44.75 -32.08
CA GLN A 129 0.40 -44.37 -33.29
C GLN A 129 0.58 -42.88 -33.66
N ARG A 130 1.83 -42.46 -33.38
CA ARG A 130 2.78 -41.75 -34.26
C ARG A 130 2.37 -40.39 -34.84
N GLY A 131 3.14 -39.39 -34.39
CA GLY A 131 3.92 -38.55 -35.31
C GLY A 131 3.47 -37.11 -35.42
N SER A 132 4.36 -36.21 -35.00
CA SER A 132 4.81 -35.03 -35.75
C SER A 132 5.02 -33.83 -34.83
N SER A 133 6.29 -33.58 -34.52
CA SER A 133 6.78 -32.32 -33.98
C SER A 133 6.31 -31.15 -34.84
N ARG A 134 5.49 -30.26 -34.28
CA ARG A 134 5.37 -28.88 -34.75
C ARG A 134 5.83 -27.94 -33.65
N LYS A 135 6.94 -27.25 -33.93
CA LYS A 135 7.54 -26.20 -33.10
C LYS A 135 6.55 -25.04 -32.90
N PRO A 136 6.60 -24.31 -31.76
CA PRO A 136 5.81 -23.10 -31.60
C PRO A 136 6.33 -22.00 -32.52
N PHE A 137 5.43 -21.37 -33.26
CA PHE A 137 5.69 -20.20 -34.10
C PHE A 137 5.98 -18.99 -33.20
N ILE A 138 7.17 -18.42 -33.30
CA ILE A 138 7.55 -17.17 -32.64
C ILE A 138 7.10 -16.01 -33.54
N PHE A 139 6.22 -15.15 -33.04
CA PHE A 139 5.82 -13.91 -33.72
C PHE A 139 6.88 -12.83 -33.44
N GLY A 140 7.74 -12.54 -34.42
CA GLY A 140 8.62 -11.36 -34.41
C GLY A 140 7.90 -10.14 -35.00
N PRO A 141 8.21 -8.91 -34.57
CA PRO A 141 7.56 -7.71 -35.07
C PRO A 141 8.11 -7.34 -36.45
N ASP A 142 7.20 -7.16 -37.42
CA ASP A 142 7.49 -6.74 -38.79
C ASP A 142 7.79 -5.23 -38.80
N ARG A 143 9.07 -4.85 -38.98
CA ARG A 143 9.47 -3.48 -39.34
C ARG A 143 9.53 -3.37 -40.85
N ARG A 144 8.60 -2.62 -41.43
CA ARG A 144 8.69 -1.96 -42.74
C ARG A 144 8.07 -0.58 -42.56
N GLY A 145 8.63 0.52 -43.03
CA GLY A 145 9.66 0.77 -44.04
C GLY A 145 9.32 2.15 -44.58
#